data_AF-A0A7G9B6P0-F1
#
_entry.id   AF-A0A7G9B6P0-F1
#
_cell.length_a   1.000
_cell.length_b   1.000
_cell.length_c   1.000
_cell.angle_alpha   90.00
_cell.angle_beta   90.00
_cell.angle_gamma   90.00
#
_symmetry.space_group_name_H-M   'P 1'
#
loop_
_entity.id
_entity.type
_entity.pdbx_description
1 polymer ?
#
loop_
_entity_poly.entity_id
_entity_poly.type
_entity_poly.pdbx_seq_one_letter_code
_entity_poly.pdbx_strand_id
1 'polypeptide(L)' 'MNLPTILIGLLVLTAFFSIVARGVYNKKHGKGGCSCGGDCVGCCHCK' A
#
# COMPACT_ATOMS: atom_id res chain seq x y z
N MET A 1 -24.22 1.86 25.60
CA MET A 1 -22.92 1.66 24.89
C MET A 1 -22.87 2.69 23.79
N ASN A 2 -21.85 3.56 23.78
CA ASN A 2 -21.86 4.81 23.03
C ASN A 2 -21.70 4.57 21.53
N LEU A 3 -22.82 4.36 20.84
CA LEU A 3 -22.95 4.28 19.39
C LEU A 3 -22.09 5.31 18.62
N PRO A 4 -22.01 6.60 19.04
CA PRO A 4 -21.13 7.57 18.35
C PRO A 4 -19.65 7.20 18.43
N THR A 5 -19.18 6.66 19.56
CA THR A 5 -17.78 6.24 19.73
C THR A 5 -17.43 5.08 18.80
N ILE A 6 -18.35 4.14 18.62
CA ILE A 6 -18.16 2.99 17.71
C ILE A 6 -18.08 3.47 16.25
N LEU A 7 -18.96 4.40 15.85
CA LEU A 7 -18.95 4.98 14.51
C LEU A 7 -17.64 5.71 14.20
N ILE A 8 -17.16 6.53 15.15
CA ILE A 8 -15.89 7.24 14.99
C ILE A 8 -14.72 6.26 14.93
N GLY A 9 -14.69 5.26 15.80
CA GLY A 9 -13.65 4.23 15.80
C GLY A 9 -13.58 3.47 14.48
N LEU A 10 -14.73 3.09 13.91
CA LEU A 10 -14.82 2.39 12.63
C LEU A 10 -14.34 3.27 11.46
N LEU A 11 -14.68 4.55 11.46
CA LEU A 11 -14.23 5.51 10.44
C LEU A 11 -12.69 5.65 10.43
N VAL A 12 -12.08 5.81 11.60
CA VAL A 12 -10.63 5.95 11.72
C VAL A 12 -9.94 4.65 11.32
N LEU A 13 -10.46 3.50 11.77
CA LEU A 13 -9.92 2.19 11.43
C LEU A 13 -9.93 1.93 9.92
N THR A 14 -11.05 2.20 9.26
CA THR A 14 -11.19 2.03 7.81
C THR A 14 -10.29 2.97 7.01
N ALA A 15 -10.17 4.23 7.43
CA ALA A 15 -9.25 5.18 6.81
C ALA A 15 -7.79 4.70 6.91
N PHE A 16 -7.35 4.28 8.11
CA PHE A 16 -6.00 3.77 8.32
C PHE A 16 -5.72 2.52 7.50
N PHE A 17 -6.65 1.55 7.50
CA PHE A 17 -6.55 0.35 6.69
C PHE A 17 -6.47 0.65 5.20
N SER A 18 -7.24 1.62 4.69
CA SER A 18 -7.22 1.97 3.27
C SER A 18 -5.86 2.51 2.81
N ILE A 19 -5.20 3.32 3.63
CA ILE A 19 -3.89 3.91 3.35
C ILE A 19 -2.82 2.81 3.37
N VAL A 20 -2.81 1.98 4.42
CA VAL A 20 -1.83 0.89 4.57
C VAL A 20 -2.04 -0.18 3.52
N ALA A 21 -3.28 -0.61 3.27
CA ALA A 21 -3.62 -1.59 2.25
C ALA A 21 -3.24 -1.09 0.85
N ARG A 22 -3.51 0.18 0.53
CA ARG A 22 -3.10 0.77 -0.74
C ARG A 22 -1.58 0.84 -0.85
N GLY A 23 -0.87 1.21 0.22
CA GLY A 23 0.60 1.22 0.26
C GLY A 23 1.20 -0.17 0.06
N VAL A 24 0.71 -1.17 0.80
CA VAL A 24 1.16 -2.57 0.71
C VAL A 24 0.79 -3.19 -0.63
N TYR A 25 -0.42 -2.95 -1.14
CA TYR A 25 -0.86 -3.42 -2.46
C TYR A 25 -0.03 -2.78 -3.58
N ASN A 26 0.24 -1.47 -3.50
CA ASN A 26 1.07 -0.77 -4.48
C ASN A 26 2.53 -1.22 -4.44
N LYS A 27 3.02 -1.61 -3.25
CA LYS A 27 4.34 -2.25 -3.06
C LYS A 27 4.37 -3.68 -3.61
N LYS A 28 3.32 -4.47 -3.36
CA LYS A 28 3.21 -5.87 -3.83
C LYS A 28 2.94 -6.00 -5.33
N HIS A 29 2.22 -5.05 -5.93
CA HIS A 29 1.95 -5.01 -7.37
C HIS A 29 2.98 -4.20 -8.17
N GLY A 30 4.20 -4.03 -7.64
CA GLY A 30 5.35 -3.58 -8.43
C GLY A 30 5.27 -2.14 -8.95
N LYS A 31 4.46 -1.26 -8.34
CA LYS A 31 4.41 0.18 -8.67
C LYS A 31 5.39 1.02 -7.85
N GLY A 32 6.32 0.40 -7.13
CA GLY A 32 7.53 1.02 -6.59
C GLY A 32 8.70 0.74 -7.55
N GLY A 33 9.44 1.78 -7.91
CA GLY A 33 10.39 1.80 -9.04
C GLY A 33 11.39 0.64 -9.14
N CYS A 34 11.84 0.39 -10.38
CA CYS A 34 12.87 -0.59 -10.73
C CYS A 34 14.13 -0.36 -9.87
N SER A 35 14.56 -1.37 -9.12
CA SER A 35 15.97 -1.60 -8.79
C SER A 35 16.19 -3.06 -8.36
N CYS A 36 16.37 -3.91 -9.37
CA CYS A 36 17.13 -5.18 -9.37
C CYS A 36 16.80 -6.21 -8.27
N GLY A 37 15.90 -7.15 -8.58
CA GLY A 37 15.64 -8.32 -7.75
C GLY A 37 14.92 -9.40 -8.54
N GLY A 38 15.66 -10.11 -9.40
CA GLY A 38 15.16 -11.22 -10.21
C GLY A 38 15.03 -10.87 -11.70
N ASP A 39 15.85 -11.52 -12.52
CA ASP A 39 15.69 -11.71 -13.97
C ASP A 39 15.38 -10.44 -14.79
N CYS A 40 16.45 -9.68 -15.04
CA CYS A 40 16.45 -8.51 -15.92
C CYS A 40 16.16 -8.90 -17.39
N VAL A 41 14.89 -8.78 -17.81
CA VAL A 41 14.50 -8.64 -19.22
C VAL A 41 13.68 -7.36 -19.35
N GLY A 42 14.35 -6.19 -19.40
CA GLY A 42 13.70 -4.94 -19.81
C GLY A 42 13.95 -3.65 -19.02
N CYS A 43 14.91 -3.57 -18.08
CA CYS A 43 15.35 -2.25 -17.58
C CYS A 43 16.51 -1.74 -18.45
N CYS A 44 16.16 -1.00 -19.51
CA CYS A 44 17.09 -0.07 -20.17
C CYS A 44 17.60 0.93 -19.12
N HIS A 45 18.91 1.21 -19.14
CA HIS A 45 19.61 2.16 -18.26
C HIS A 45 20.11 1.60 -16.90
N CYS A 46 20.91 0.52 -16.95
CA CYS A 46 22.01 0.34 -16.01
C CYS A 46 23.26 0.99 -16.62
N LYS A 47 23.83 2.00 -15.95
CA LYS A 47 25.19 2.48 -16.20
C LYS A 47 26.16 1.66 -15.35
#